data_AF-A0A6A4X119-F1
#
_entry.id   AF-A0A6A4X119-F1
#
_cell.length_a   1.000
_cell.length_b   1.000
_cell.length_c   1.000
_cell.angle_alpha   90.00
_cell.angle_beta   90.00
_cell.angle_gamma   90.00
#
_symmetry.space_group_name_H-M   'P 1'
#
loop_
_entity.id
_entity.type
_entity.pdbx_description
1 polymer ?
#
loop_
_entity_poly.entity_id
_entity_poly.type
_entity_poly.pdbx_seq_one_letter_code
_entity_poly.pdbx_strand_id
1 'polypeptide(L)'
;MEITWGGVDLKEKTEELVKKKEKEMDLTPWEKYIEKQKTKKKAKSAAQKEAAKAESSDDDSDSDIPSDLADDPFFKEEIDARRADNKEKKKKKAGKGKKSEPEEPDESEKAQLALLTMDDGEEDNRRHFDFKQIVKDETATAAGKKKKWKKKRKPAEEKAPADDFKVDVADPRFTKMFESAEFNVDPSDARFKPTEGMKRLVGEKQRRVAAGEARPAYEESTPKKARLSAATAPASAPAPAEDLGALVNAIKTKTKQLKKKKSKVNR
;
A
#
# COMPACT_ATOMS: atom_id res chain seq x y z
N MET A 1 51.93 -13.59 49.49
CA MET A 1 51.16 -12.82 48.49
C MET A 1 50.22 -13.79 47.81
N GLU A 2 48.92 -13.66 48.05
CA GLU A 2 47.90 -14.51 47.43
C GLU A 2 47.43 -13.83 46.13
N ILE A 3 47.47 -14.55 45.00
CA ILE A 3 47.08 -14.03 43.68
C ILE A 3 45.68 -14.59 43.38
N THR A 4 44.67 -13.72 43.37
CA THR A 4 43.29 -14.09 43.03
C THR A 4 43.10 -14.06 41.51
N TRP A 5 42.90 -15.24 40.91
CA TRP A 5 42.72 -15.44 39.46
C TRP A 5 41.32 -15.09 38.92
N GLY A 6 40.53 -14.33 39.68
CA GLY A 6 39.16 -13.96 39.31
C GLY A 6 39.05 -12.47 39.05
N GLY A 7 39.55 -12.00 37.91
CA GLY A 7 39.38 -10.61 37.48
C GLY A 7 37.90 -10.20 37.49
N VAL A 8 37.61 -9.06 38.12
CA VAL A 8 36.27 -8.48 38.27
C VAL A 8 35.55 -8.39 36.91
N ASP A 9 36.29 -8.09 35.84
CA ASP A 9 35.76 -7.98 34.47
C ASP A 9 35.15 -9.28 33.92
N LEU A 10 35.64 -10.45 34.35
CA LEU A 10 35.10 -11.73 33.87
C LEU A 10 33.75 -12.02 34.54
N LYS A 11 33.63 -11.69 35.83
CA LYS A 11 32.37 -11.79 36.58
C LYS A 11 31.32 -10.85 36.00
N GLU A 12 31.68 -9.60 35.73
CA GLU A 12 30.76 -8.62 35.13
C GLU A 12 30.26 -9.06 33.74
N LYS A 13 31.14 -9.53 32.86
CA LYS A 13 30.74 -10.07 31.55
C LYS A 13 29.83 -11.29 31.67
N THR A 14 30.09 -12.18 32.63
CA THR A 14 29.21 -13.33 32.87
C THR A 14 27.84 -12.91 33.41
N GLU A 15 27.80 -11.94 34.32
CA GLU A 15 26.55 -11.40 34.85
C GLU A 15 25.73 -10.68 33.77
N GLU A 16 26.38 -9.95 32.86
CA GLU A 16 25.70 -9.33 31.72
C GLU A 16 25.10 -10.36 30.76
N LEU A 17 25.83 -11.46 30.50
CA LEU A 17 25.32 -12.55 29.68
C LEU A 17 24.13 -13.25 30.34
N VAL A 18 24.17 -13.47 31.65
CA VAL A 18 23.06 -14.04 32.42
C VAL A 18 21.85 -13.10 32.38
N LYS A 19 22.03 -11.81 32.70
CA LYS A 19 20.95 -10.80 32.63
C LYS A 19 20.33 -10.67 31.23
N LYS A 20 21.13 -10.84 30.17
CA LYS A 20 20.62 -10.83 28.78
C LYS A 20 19.81 -12.08 28.48
N LYS A 21 20.21 -13.24 29.02
CA LYS A 21 19.50 -14.51 28.86
C LYS A 21 18.19 -14.55 29.65
N GLU A 22 18.17 -14.04 30.87
CA GLU A 22 16.94 -13.90 31.66
C GLU A 22 15.90 -13.04 30.94
N LYS A 23 16.31 -11.88 30.42
CA LYS A 23 15.44 -11.04 29.57
C LYS A 23 14.95 -11.80 28.33
N GLU A 24 15.80 -12.58 27.67
CA GLU A 24 15.40 -13.40 26.51
C GLU A 24 14.42 -14.53 26.88
N MET A 25 14.41 -15.00 28.13
CA MET A 25 13.47 -16.02 28.62
C MET A 25 12.11 -15.43 28.98
N ASP A 26 12.07 -14.21 29.51
CA ASP A 26 10.82 -13.52 29.89
C ASP A 26 9.99 -13.04 28.69
N LEU A 27 10.57 -12.99 27.49
CA LEU A 27 9.87 -12.54 26.28
C LEU A 27 8.97 -13.61 25.65
N THR A 28 7.82 -13.19 25.15
CA THR A 28 6.93 -14.05 24.35
C THR A 28 7.59 -14.43 23.02
N PRO A 29 7.26 -15.58 22.41
CA PRO A 29 7.83 -15.99 21.11
C PRO A 29 7.69 -14.93 20.01
N TRP A 30 6.62 -14.15 20.03
CA TRP A 30 6.38 -13.04 19.09
C TRP A 30 7.32 -11.85 19.33
N GLU A 31 7.57 -11.50 20.59
CA GLU A 31 8.51 -10.43 20.94
C GLU A 31 9.95 -10.82 20.61
N LYS A 32 10.34 -12.09 20.82
CA LYS A 32 11.64 -12.61 20.38
C LYS A 32 11.85 -12.42 18.88
N TYR A 33 10.81 -12.65 18.08
CA TYR A 33 10.86 -12.40 16.64
C TYR A 33 11.04 -10.91 16.30
N ILE A 34 10.31 -10.02 16.99
CA ILE A 34 10.44 -8.56 16.81
C ILE A 34 11.84 -8.08 17.17
N GLU A 35 12.42 -8.55 18.27
CA GLU A 35 13.77 -8.20 18.68
C GLU A 35 14.83 -8.74 17.72
N LYS A 36 14.67 -9.98 17.23
CA LYS A 36 15.53 -10.55 16.19
C LYS A 36 15.50 -9.74 14.90
N GLN A 37 14.34 -9.24 14.48
CA GLN A 37 14.23 -8.36 13.31
C GLN A 37 14.87 -6.98 13.56
N LYS A 38 14.65 -6.38 14.73
CA LYS A 38 15.24 -5.09 15.12
C LYS A 38 16.77 -5.16 15.17
N THR A 39 17.33 -6.20 15.78
CA THR A 39 18.78 -6.43 15.87
C THR A 39 19.39 -6.67 14.49
N LYS A 40 18.76 -7.48 13.64
CA LYS A 40 19.18 -7.69 12.24
C LYS A 40 19.20 -6.39 11.43
N LYS A 41 18.18 -5.53 11.59
CA LYS A 41 18.12 -4.22 10.93
C LYS A 41 19.22 -3.28 11.44
N LYS A 42 19.45 -3.24 12.75
CA LYS A 42 20.52 -2.43 13.36
C LYS A 42 21.91 -2.85 12.87
N ALA A 43 22.19 -4.16 12.83
CA ALA A 43 23.46 -4.69 12.32
C ALA A 43 23.70 -4.31 10.85
N LYS A 44 22.68 -4.44 9.98
CA LYS A 44 22.78 -3.99 8.58
C LYS A 44 23.05 -2.49 8.46
N SER A 45 22.36 -1.66 9.26
CA SER A 45 22.59 -0.22 9.23
C SER A 45 23.96 0.20 9.79
N ALA A 46 24.49 -0.54 10.76
CA ALA A 46 25.82 -0.29 11.31
C ALA A 46 26.91 -0.69 10.31
N ALA A 47 26.79 -1.87 9.70
CA ALA A 47 27.71 -2.31 8.64
C ALA A 47 27.70 -1.36 7.43
N GLN A 48 26.52 -0.86 7.03
CA GLN A 48 26.42 0.13 5.95
C GLN A 48 27.05 1.48 6.33
N LYS A 49 26.91 1.90 7.59
CA LYS A 49 27.56 3.12 8.09
C LYS A 49 29.07 2.97 8.21
N GLU A 50 29.56 1.80 8.59
CA GLU A 50 31.01 1.53 8.62
C GLU A 50 31.58 1.43 7.21
N ALA A 51 30.88 0.78 6.26
CA ALA A 51 31.26 0.76 4.85
C ALA A 51 31.29 2.18 4.25
N ALA A 52 30.26 3.01 4.50
CA ALA A 52 30.22 4.40 4.04
C ALA A 52 31.28 5.30 4.70
N LYS A 53 31.82 4.90 5.87
CA LYS A 53 32.88 5.63 6.57
C LYS A 53 34.28 5.17 6.14
N ALA A 54 34.41 3.95 5.61
CA ALA A 54 35.62 3.45 4.98
C ALA A 54 35.77 3.96 3.53
N GLU A 55 34.67 4.17 2.81
CA GLU A 55 34.66 4.68 1.43
C GLU A 55 34.78 6.21 1.34
N SER A 56 34.63 6.95 2.46
CA SER A 56 34.80 8.43 2.46
C SER A 56 36.27 8.88 2.56
N SER A 57 37.24 8.00 2.25
CA SER A 57 38.68 8.26 2.36
C SER A 57 39.46 7.97 1.08
N ASP A 58 38.80 7.81 -0.07
CA ASP A 58 39.51 7.72 -1.36
C ASP A 58 38.85 8.59 -2.44
N ASP A 59 39.70 9.23 -3.20
CA ASP A 59 39.47 10.37 -4.08
C ASP A 59 39.07 9.89 -5.48
N ASP A 60 37.91 9.22 -5.62
CA ASP A 60 37.41 8.73 -6.92
C ASP A 60 36.61 9.81 -7.66
N SER A 61 37.32 10.77 -8.25
CA SER A 61 36.71 11.63 -9.29
C SER A 61 37.55 11.72 -10.57
N ASP A 62 38.67 11.01 -10.65
CA ASP A 62 39.52 10.95 -11.86
C ASP A 62 39.52 9.54 -12.51
N SER A 63 38.91 8.53 -11.87
CA SER A 63 38.91 7.14 -12.33
C SER A 63 37.77 6.78 -13.31
N ASP A 64 36.73 7.62 -13.44
CA ASP A 64 35.52 7.32 -14.23
C ASP A 64 35.56 7.83 -15.68
N ILE A 65 36.60 8.57 -16.07
CA ILE A 65 36.75 9.09 -17.44
C ILE A 65 37.76 8.19 -18.17
N PRO A 66 37.36 7.46 -19.23
CA PRO A 66 38.30 6.66 -20.00
C PRO A 66 39.39 7.57 -20.59
N SER A 67 40.65 7.16 -20.46
CA SER A 67 41.82 7.95 -20.88
C SER A 67 41.76 8.46 -22.33
N ASP A 68 41.03 7.75 -23.20
CA ASP A 68 40.83 8.10 -24.62
C ASP A 68 39.91 9.32 -24.80
N LEU A 69 38.96 9.54 -23.90
CA LEU A 69 38.04 10.67 -23.93
C LEU A 69 38.58 11.92 -23.20
N ALA A 70 39.59 11.73 -22.33
CA ALA A 70 40.24 12.81 -21.61
C ALA A 70 41.12 13.69 -22.52
N ASP A 71 41.63 13.12 -23.62
CA ASP A 71 42.48 13.83 -24.59
C ASP A 71 41.73 14.33 -25.83
N ASP A 72 40.42 14.09 -25.93
CA ASP A 72 39.59 14.52 -27.06
C ASP A 72 39.34 16.05 -27.03
N PRO A 73 39.76 16.81 -28.06
CA PRO A 73 39.53 18.26 -28.13
C PRO A 73 38.05 18.67 -28.08
N PHE A 74 37.11 17.78 -28.42
CA PHE A 74 35.68 18.06 -28.32
C PHE A 74 35.17 18.07 -26.88
N PHE A 75 35.74 17.24 -25.98
CA PHE A 75 35.27 17.09 -24.60
C PHE A 75 36.16 17.75 -23.55
N LYS A 76 37.36 18.24 -23.92
CA LYS A 76 38.30 18.89 -23.00
C LYS A 76 37.68 20.04 -22.20
N GLU A 77 36.91 20.90 -22.85
CA GLU A 77 36.32 22.08 -22.20
C GLU A 77 35.26 21.69 -21.15
N GLU A 78 34.44 20.67 -21.44
CA GLU A 78 33.42 20.12 -20.53
C GLU A 78 34.06 19.36 -19.35
N ILE A 79 35.14 18.62 -19.60
CA ILE A 79 35.88 17.87 -18.57
C ILE A 79 36.61 18.85 -17.63
N ASP A 80 37.24 19.89 -18.17
CA ASP A 80 37.94 20.91 -17.37
C ASP A 80 36.98 21.78 -16.57
N ALA A 81 35.79 22.09 -17.11
CA ALA A 81 34.71 22.74 -16.38
C ALA A 81 34.25 21.89 -15.18
N ARG A 82 33.99 20.59 -15.41
CA ARG A 82 33.65 19.65 -14.32
C ARG A 82 34.74 19.53 -13.26
N ARG A 83 36.02 19.50 -13.67
CA ARG A 83 37.17 19.48 -12.75
C ARG A 83 37.29 20.78 -11.95
N ALA A 84 37.03 21.93 -12.57
CA ALA A 84 37.03 23.23 -11.91
C ALA A 84 35.88 23.36 -10.89
N ASP A 85 34.67 22.94 -11.25
CA ASP A 85 33.50 22.92 -10.36
C ASP A 85 33.72 22.03 -9.15
N ASN A 86 34.34 20.86 -9.34
CA ASN A 86 34.61 19.95 -8.23
C ASN A 86 35.68 20.53 -7.29
N LYS A 87 36.70 21.20 -7.85
CA LYS A 87 37.74 21.91 -7.08
C LYS A 87 37.18 23.12 -6.32
N GLU A 88 36.23 23.85 -6.92
CA GLU A 88 35.54 24.96 -6.26
C GLU A 88 34.61 24.48 -5.14
N LYS A 89 33.88 23.38 -5.35
CA LYS A 89 33.08 22.71 -4.29
C LYS A 89 33.96 22.23 -3.14
N LYS A 90 35.17 21.72 -3.41
CA LYS A 90 36.17 21.32 -2.40
C LYS A 90 36.69 22.53 -1.61
N LYS A 91 36.92 23.68 -2.27
CA LYS A 91 37.30 24.96 -1.61
C LYS A 91 36.16 25.62 -0.82
N LYS A 92 34.92 25.62 -1.31
CA LYS A 92 33.75 26.17 -0.60
C LYS A 92 33.39 25.38 0.67
N LYS A 93 33.78 24.10 0.75
CA LYS A 93 33.64 23.30 1.97
C LYS A 93 34.67 23.65 3.06
N ALA A 94 35.79 24.29 2.69
CA ALA A 94 36.84 24.73 3.62
C ALA A 94 36.79 26.24 3.98
N GLY A 95 36.06 27.06 3.21
CA GLY A 95 36.00 28.51 3.41
C GLY A 95 34.57 29.04 3.46
N LYS A 96 33.81 28.74 4.52
CA LYS A 96 32.53 29.41 4.76
C LYS A 96 32.78 30.78 5.40
N GLY A 97 32.93 31.80 4.57
CA GLY A 97 33.10 33.17 5.05
C GLY A 97 33.44 34.20 4.00
N LYS A 98 32.64 34.34 2.94
CA LYS A 98 32.41 35.65 2.30
C LYS A 98 31.20 35.59 1.36
N LYS A 99 30.15 36.32 1.74
CA LYS A 99 29.09 36.77 0.85
C LYS A 99 29.75 37.58 -0.27
N SER A 100 29.64 37.11 -1.50
CA SER A 100 29.64 38.00 -2.65
C SER A 100 28.23 38.59 -2.79
N GLU A 101 28.22 39.89 -2.96
CA GLU A 101 27.10 40.76 -3.26
C GLU A 101 26.41 40.31 -4.57
N PRO A 102 25.07 40.32 -4.67
CA PRO A 102 24.39 40.00 -5.91
C PRO A 102 24.46 41.20 -6.85
N GLU A 103 25.17 41.07 -7.97
CA GLU A 103 24.86 41.89 -9.15
C GLU A 103 23.41 41.61 -9.53
N GLU A 104 22.63 42.68 -9.73
CA GLU A 104 21.28 42.62 -10.28
C GLU A 104 21.37 42.00 -11.68
N PRO A 105 20.76 40.81 -11.93
CA PRO A 105 20.80 40.24 -13.26
C PRO A 105 20.00 41.13 -14.22
N ASP A 106 20.51 41.31 -15.43
CA ASP A 106 19.84 42.05 -16.48
C ASP A 106 18.43 41.46 -16.72
N GLU A 107 17.46 42.30 -17.10
CA GLU A 107 16.07 41.84 -17.33
C GLU A 107 15.99 40.73 -18.40
N SER A 108 16.92 40.73 -19.35
CA SER A 108 17.09 39.69 -20.35
C SER A 108 17.54 38.36 -19.75
N GLU A 109 18.47 38.39 -18.79
CA GLU A 109 18.94 37.20 -18.07
C GLU A 109 17.84 36.67 -17.16
N LYS A 110 17.14 37.55 -16.44
CA LYS A 110 15.96 37.17 -15.62
C LYS A 110 14.88 36.51 -16.49
N ALA A 111 14.61 37.03 -17.70
CA ALA A 111 13.65 36.45 -18.63
C ALA A 111 14.10 35.09 -19.20
N GLN A 112 15.39 34.94 -19.54
CA GLN A 112 15.94 33.67 -20.01
C GLN A 112 15.93 32.60 -18.90
N LEU A 113 16.26 32.98 -17.67
CA LEU A 113 16.24 32.10 -16.49
C LEU A 113 14.80 31.71 -16.13
N ALA A 114 13.83 32.62 -16.28
CA ALA A 114 12.42 32.32 -16.13
C ALA A 114 11.91 31.32 -17.19
N LEU A 115 12.34 31.44 -18.46
CA LEU A 115 11.99 30.47 -19.51
C LEU A 115 12.56 29.07 -19.23
N LEU A 116 13.80 28.99 -18.73
CA LEU A 116 14.44 27.73 -18.37
C LEU A 116 13.75 27.04 -17.16
N THR A 117 13.24 27.84 -16.23
CA THR A 117 12.59 27.34 -15.00
C THR A 117 11.08 27.11 -15.18
N MET A 118 10.45 27.65 -16.23
CA MET A 118 9.02 27.44 -16.51
C MET A 118 8.70 25.98 -16.89
N ASP A 119 9.62 25.26 -17.53
CA ASP A 119 9.42 23.83 -17.87
C ASP A 119 9.49 22.92 -16.61
N ASP A 120 10.28 23.31 -15.60
CA ASP A 120 10.31 22.66 -14.27
C ASP A 120 9.05 22.99 -13.43
N GLY A 121 8.38 24.12 -13.69
CA GLY A 121 7.16 24.53 -12.99
C GLY A 121 5.88 23.83 -13.48
N GLU A 122 5.87 23.31 -14.70
CA GLU A 122 4.78 22.47 -15.22
C GLU A 122 4.87 21.02 -14.74
N GLU A 123 5.96 20.64 -14.07
CA GLU A 123 6.16 19.30 -13.52
C GLU A 123 5.22 18.99 -12.35
N ASP A 124 4.67 20.02 -11.68
CA ASP A 124 3.60 19.86 -10.67
C ASP A 124 2.30 19.26 -11.24
N ASN A 125 2.09 19.35 -12.56
CA ASN A 125 0.98 18.68 -13.25
C ASN A 125 1.33 17.27 -13.74
N ARG A 126 2.60 16.85 -13.69
CA ARG A 126 3.02 15.48 -14.02
C ARG A 126 2.81 14.56 -12.81
N ARG A 127 1.56 14.51 -12.32
CA ARG A 127 1.16 13.51 -11.32
C ARG A 127 1.26 12.12 -11.96
N HIS A 128 2.25 11.34 -11.57
CA HIS A 128 2.35 9.96 -12.03
C HIS A 128 1.13 9.14 -11.59
N PHE A 129 0.61 8.32 -12.51
CA PHE A 129 -0.53 7.46 -12.23
C PHE A 129 -0.15 6.33 -11.28
N ASP A 130 -0.48 6.51 -10.01
CA ASP A 130 -0.29 5.49 -8.98
C ASP A 130 -1.61 4.77 -8.67
N PHE A 131 -1.87 3.67 -9.36
CA PHE A 131 -3.07 2.84 -9.11
C PHE A 131 -3.22 2.44 -7.64
N LYS A 132 -2.12 2.14 -6.95
CA LYS A 132 -2.13 1.78 -5.52
C LYS A 132 -2.54 2.94 -4.63
N GLN A 133 -2.26 4.19 -5.00
CA GLN A 133 -2.69 5.37 -4.25
C GLN A 133 -4.19 5.61 -4.48
N ILE A 134 -4.62 5.57 -5.74
CA ILE A 134 -6.03 5.72 -6.15
C ILE A 134 -6.93 4.74 -5.39
N VAL A 135 -6.60 3.44 -5.40
CA VAL A 135 -7.37 2.42 -4.67
C VAL A 135 -7.41 2.71 -3.15
N LYS A 136 -6.31 3.20 -2.56
CA LYS A 136 -6.28 3.54 -1.12
C LYS A 136 -7.14 4.74 -0.80
N ASP A 137 -7.14 5.76 -1.64
CA ASP A 137 -7.93 6.96 -1.40
C ASP A 137 -9.43 6.69 -1.61
N GLU A 138 -9.81 5.97 -2.67
CA GLU A 138 -11.20 5.54 -2.92
C GLU A 138 -11.74 4.57 -1.84
N THR A 139 -10.89 3.71 -1.28
CA THR A 139 -11.29 2.86 -0.15
C THR A 139 -11.35 3.63 1.17
N ALA A 140 -10.47 4.61 1.37
CA ALA A 140 -10.46 5.45 2.56
C ALA A 140 -11.65 6.42 2.59
N THR A 141 -12.10 6.93 1.44
CA THR A 141 -13.33 7.73 1.32
C THR A 141 -14.55 6.87 1.60
N ALA A 142 -14.62 5.65 1.06
CA ALA A 142 -15.72 4.70 1.30
C ALA A 142 -15.80 4.21 2.76
N ALA A 143 -14.67 3.93 3.42
CA ALA A 143 -14.60 3.59 4.85
C ALA A 143 -14.74 4.83 5.78
N GLY A 144 -15.10 5.98 5.22
CA GLY A 144 -14.86 7.33 5.70
C GLY A 144 -15.73 7.87 6.83
N LYS A 145 -16.29 7.06 7.75
CA LYS A 145 -16.83 7.60 9.02
C LYS A 145 -15.89 7.43 10.22
N LYS A 146 -15.04 6.39 10.27
CA LYS A 146 -14.21 6.12 11.47
C LYS A 146 -12.75 6.56 11.36
N LYS A 147 -12.20 6.74 10.15
CA LYS A 147 -10.75 7.00 9.96
C LYS A 147 -10.40 8.47 9.70
N LYS A 148 -11.39 9.33 9.38
CA LYS A 148 -11.21 10.78 9.16
C LYS A 148 -10.65 11.50 10.39
N TRP A 149 -10.89 11.00 11.61
CA TRP A 149 -10.32 11.57 12.84
C TRP A 149 -8.79 11.46 12.90
N LYS A 150 -8.20 10.38 12.34
CA LYS A 150 -6.75 10.16 12.41
C LYS A 150 -5.97 10.84 11.27
N LYS A 151 -6.63 11.19 10.15
CA LYS A 151 -5.97 11.84 8.99
C LYS A 151 -5.84 13.37 9.15
N LYS A 152 -6.52 14.01 10.11
CA LYS A 152 -6.32 15.43 10.46
C LYS A 152 -4.93 15.77 11.03
N ARG A 153 -4.10 14.77 11.35
CA ARG A 153 -2.75 14.97 11.92
C ARG A 153 -1.61 14.88 10.90
N LYS A 154 -1.92 14.57 9.64
CA LYS A 154 -0.99 14.80 8.53
C LYS A 154 -1.56 15.97 7.73
N PRO A 155 -0.73 16.94 7.29
CA PRO A 155 -1.21 17.97 6.38
C PRO A 155 -1.89 17.25 5.22
N ALA A 156 -3.03 17.77 4.81
CA ALA A 156 -3.74 17.32 3.63
C ALA A 156 -2.85 17.61 2.42
N GLU A 157 -1.86 16.75 2.21
CA GLU A 157 -1.23 16.54 0.92
C GLU A 157 -2.39 16.40 -0.05
N GLU A 158 -2.44 17.36 -0.96
CA GLU A 158 -3.52 17.63 -1.90
C GLU A 158 -4.34 16.39 -2.14
N LYS A 159 -5.63 16.44 -1.76
CA LYS A 159 -6.59 15.55 -2.40
C LYS A 159 -6.31 15.69 -3.89
N ALA A 160 -5.98 14.58 -4.55
CA ALA A 160 -5.87 14.56 -5.99
C ALA A 160 -7.08 15.30 -6.58
N PRO A 161 -6.88 16.07 -7.67
CA PRO A 161 -8.00 16.76 -8.33
C PRO A 161 -9.14 15.76 -8.50
N ALA A 162 -10.37 16.23 -8.24
CA ALA A 162 -11.55 15.36 -8.27
C ALA A 162 -11.58 14.63 -9.62
N ASP A 163 -11.44 13.31 -9.58
CA ASP A 163 -11.52 12.49 -10.78
C ASP A 163 -12.99 12.39 -11.20
N ASP A 164 -13.33 13.07 -12.30
CA ASP A 164 -14.69 13.08 -12.86
C ASP A 164 -14.95 11.88 -13.79
N PHE A 165 -13.98 10.99 -13.96
CA PHE A 165 -14.11 9.82 -14.82
C PHE A 165 -15.18 8.86 -14.33
N LYS A 166 -16.10 8.46 -15.22
CA LYS A 166 -17.16 7.48 -14.96
C LYS A 166 -17.09 6.38 -16.00
N VAL A 167 -17.08 5.13 -15.53
CA VAL A 167 -17.12 3.96 -16.41
C VAL A 167 -18.48 3.91 -17.11
N ASP A 168 -18.44 3.80 -18.44
CA ASP A 168 -19.63 3.51 -19.24
C ASP A 168 -20.00 2.02 -19.09
N VAL A 169 -21.13 1.80 -18.45
CA VAL A 169 -21.66 0.47 -18.13
C VAL A 169 -22.42 -0.14 -19.31
N ALA A 170 -22.84 0.68 -20.28
CA ALA A 170 -23.55 0.26 -21.46
C ALA A 170 -22.62 -0.17 -22.61
N ASP A 171 -21.30 -0.03 -22.43
CA ASP A 171 -20.31 -0.41 -23.45
C ASP A 171 -20.39 -1.93 -23.76
N PRO A 172 -20.52 -2.33 -25.05
CA PRO A 172 -20.56 -3.73 -25.47
C PRO A 172 -19.38 -4.59 -24.99
N ARG A 173 -18.23 -3.97 -24.68
CA ARG A 173 -17.05 -4.67 -24.15
C ARG A 173 -17.29 -5.26 -22.76
N PHE A 174 -18.20 -4.69 -21.98
CA PHE A 174 -18.55 -5.18 -20.63
C PHE A 174 -19.71 -6.18 -20.64
N THR A 175 -20.39 -6.38 -21.76
CA THR A 175 -21.53 -7.29 -21.90
C THR A 175 -21.25 -8.69 -21.35
N LYS A 176 -20.08 -9.25 -21.67
CA LYS A 176 -19.66 -10.57 -21.20
C LYS A 176 -19.58 -10.70 -19.67
N MET A 177 -19.30 -9.62 -18.94
CA MET A 177 -19.26 -9.63 -17.46
C MET A 177 -20.64 -9.72 -16.82
N PHE A 178 -21.69 -9.37 -17.58
CA PHE A 178 -23.07 -9.44 -17.12
C PHE A 178 -23.72 -10.78 -17.50
N GLU A 179 -23.34 -11.34 -18.64
CA GLU A 179 -23.95 -12.56 -19.21
C GLU A 179 -23.25 -13.84 -18.75
N SER A 180 -21.92 -13.87 -18.79
CA SER A 180 -21.16 -15.11 -18.56
C SER A 180 -20.72 -15.27 -17.10
N ALA A 181 -20.66 -16.52 -16.63
CA ALA A 181 -20.14 -16.81 -15.29
C ALA A 181 -18.62 -16.59 -15.17
N GLU A 182 -17.88 -16.84 -16.25
CA GLU A 182 -16.41 -16.86 -16.28
C GLU A 182 -15.78 -15.48 -16.09
N PHE A 183 -16.43 -14.43 -16.61
CA PHE A 183 -15.95 -13.05 -16.52
C PHE A 183 -16.57 -12.28 -15.34
N ASN A 184 -17.16 -12.97 -14.38
CA ASN A 184 -17.81 -12.34 -13.25
C ASN A 184 -16.82 -11.74 -12.25
N VAL A 185 -17.06 -10.48 -11.90
CA VAL A 185 -16.33 -9.79 -10.86
C VAL A 185 -16.84 -10.24 -9.48
N ASP A 186 -16.00 -10.98 -8.73
CA ASP A 186 -16.28 -11.43 -7.36
C ASP A 186 -15.60 -10.53 -6.31
N PRO A 187 -16.37 -9.82 -5.46
CA PRO A 187 -15.82 -9.05 -4.33
C PRO A 187 -15.04 -9.88 -3.29
N SER A 188 -15.18 -11.21 -3.30
CA SER A 188 -14.54 -12.14 -2.36
C SER A 188 -13.11 -12.51 -2.78
N ASP A 189 -12.74 -12.29 -4.05
CA ASP A 189 -11.39 -12.56 -4.56
C ASP A 189 -10.38 -11.52 -4.05
N ALA A 190 -9.20 -11.95 -3.62
CA ALA A 190 -8.11 -11.06 -3.19
C ALA A 190 -7.60 -10.11 -4.31
N ARG A 191 -7.81 -10.50 -5.57
CA ARG A 191 -7.50 -9.69 -6.76
C ARG A 191 -8.49 -8.56 -6.96
N PHE A 192 -9.68 -8.63 -6.37
CA PHE A 192 -10.68 -7.58 -6.44
C PHE A 192 -10.14 -6.28 -5.80
N LYS A 193 -10.09 -5.23 -6.61
CA LYS A 193 -9.81 -3.87 -6.13
C LYS A 193 -11.12 -3.10 -6.15
N PRO A 194 -11.62 -2.65 -4.98
CA PRO A 194 -12.91 -1.98 -4.86
C PRO A 194 -12.83 -0.53 -5.34
N THR A 195 -12.46 -0.33 -6.61
CA THR A 195 -12.45 0.98 -7.23
C THR A 195 -13.87 1.46 -7.51
N GLU A 196 -14.07 2.76 -7.73
CA GLU A 196 -15.38 3.31 -8.07
C GLU A 196 -15.96 2.67 -9.33
N GLY A 197 -15.17 2.54 -10.40
CA GLY A 197 -15.58 1.87 -11.63
C GLY A 197 -16.00 0.40 -11.42
N MET A 198 -15.24 -0.34 -10.61
CA MET A 198 -15.56 -1.74 -10.31
C MET A 198 -16.86 -1.88 -9.51
N LYS A 199 -17.10 -0.98 -8.55
CA LYS A 199 -18.37 -0.94 -7.81
C LYS A 199 -19.56 -0.63 -8.71
N ARG A 200 -19.39 0.25 -9.71
CA ARG A 200 -20.43 0.57 -10.70
C ARG A 200 -20.81 -0.65 -11.54
N LEU A 201 -19.82 -1.39 -12.04
CA LEU A 201 -20.04 -2.62 -12.81
C LEU A 201 -20.78 -3.69 -11.97
N VAL A 202 -20.32 -3.94 -10.74
CA VAL A 202 -20.98 -4.89 -9.83
C VAL A 202 -22.41 -4.44 -9.50
N GLY A 203 -22.61 -3.14 -9.26
CA GLY A 203 -23.93 -2.57 -8.98
C GLY A 203 -24.90 -2.69 -10.15
N GLU A 204 -24.45 -2.44 -11.38
CA GLU A 204 -25.28 -2.66 -12.57
C GLU A 204 -25.66 -4.12 -12.71
N LYS A 205 -24.72 -5.05 -12.53
CA LYS A 205 -25.04 -6.47 -12.60
C LYS A 205 -26.12 -6.84 -11.60
N GLN A 206 -26.03 -6.35 -10.36
CA GLN A 206 -27.07 -6.52 -9.35
C GLN A 206 -28.41 -5.90 -9.80
N ARG A 207 -28.39 -4.73 -10.43
CA ARG A 207 -29.58 -4.08 -11.01
C ARG A 207 -30.23 -4.94 -12.09
N ARG A 208 -29.46 -5.49 -13.03
CA ARG A 208 -29.96 -6.33 -14.13
C ARG A 208 -30.54 -7.65 -13.63
N VAL A 209 -29.93 -8.25 -12.59
CA VAL A 209 -30.48 -9.43 -11.92
C VAL A 209 -31.78 -9.11 -11.20
N ALA A 210 -31.84 -7.98 -10.47
CA ALA A 210 -33.06 -7.54 -9.80
C ALA A 210 -34.19 -7.18 -10.78
N ALA A 211 -33.84 -6.68 -11.97
CA ALA A 211 -34.78 -6.38 -13.06
C ALA A 211 -35.18 -7.61 -13.89
N GLY A 212 -34.53 -8.77 -13.68
CA GLY A 212 -34.78 -10.00 -14.44
C GLY A 212 -34.22 -10.02 -15.87
N GLU A 213 -33.42 -9.01 -16.26
CA GLU A 213 -32.78 -8.91 -17.57
C GLU A 213 -31.57 -9.85 -17.69
N ALA A 214 -30.86 -10.10 -16.58
CA ALA A 214 -29.74 -11.03 -16.53
C ALA A 214 -30.18 -12.34 -15.87
N ARG A 215 -30.22 -13.43 -16.65
CA ARG A 215 -30.43 -14.77 -16.08
C ARG A 215 -29.19 -15.17 -15.30
N PRO A 216 -29.34 -15.58 -14.03
CA PRO A 216 -28.20 -16.11 -13.29
C PRO A 216 -27.77 -17.42 -13.97
N ALA A 217 -26.48 -17.51 -14.33
CA ALA A 217 -25.88 -18.63 -15.06
C ALA A 217 -26.02 -20.02 -14.40
N TYR A 218 -26.68 -20.13 -13.24
CA TYR A 218 -26.99 -21.42 -12.64
C TYR A 218 -28.06 -22.22 -13.41
N GLU A 219 -28.78 -21.63 -14.37
CA GLU A 219 -29.83 -22.33 -15.12
C GLU A 219 -29.39 -22.93 -16.47
N GLU A 220 -28.21 -22.60 -17.00
CA GLU A 220 -27.84 -22.99 -18.37
C GLU A 220 -27.17 -24.37 -18.51
N SER A 221 -26.92 -25.09 -17.41
CA SER A 221 -26.35 -26.44 -17.44
C SER A 221 -27.38 -27.58 -17.49
N THR A 222 -28.68 -27.29 -17.57
CA THR A 222 -29.67 -28.35 -17.83
C THR A 222 -30.00 -28.40 -19.31
N PRO A 223 -29.70 -29.52 -20.01
CA PRO A 223 -30.04 -29.64 -21.42
C PRO A 223 -31.56 -29.62 -21.58
N LYS A 224 -32.02 -28.85 -22.56
CA LYS A 224 -33.37 -28.83 -23.15
C LYS A 224 -34.19 -30.08 -22.82
N LYS A 225 -35.11 -30.00 -21.86
CA LYS A 225 -36.24 -30.95 -21.74
C LYS A 225 -37.30 -30.59 -22.78
N ALA A 226 -37.03 -30.94 -24.03
CA ALA A 226 -38.09 -31.36 -24.92
C ALA A 226 -38.41 -32.83 -24.57
N ARG A 227 -39.70 -33.14 -24.47
CA ARG A 227 -40.32 -34.47 -24.31
C ARG A 227 -40.32 -35.02 -22.88
N LEU A 228 -41.50 -34.95 -22.26
CA LEU A 228 -42.28 -36.09 -21.74
C LEU A 228 -43.42 -35.53 -20.89
N SER A 229 -44.50 -35.11 -21.55
CA SER A 229 -45.81 -34.89 -20.91
C SER A 229 -46.71 -36.06 -21.30
N ALA A 230 -46.53 -37.19 -20.63
CA ALA A 230 -47.52 -38.25 -20.54
C ALA A 230 -47.29 -39.01 -19.23
N ALA A 231 -48.37 -39.19 -18.47
CA ALA A 231 -48.55 -39.99 -17.26
C ALA A 231 -48.21 -39.33 -15.89
N THR A 232 -49.31 -38.87 -15.26
CA THR A 232 -49.67 -39.12 -13.84
C THR A 232 -49.07 -38.22 -12.74
N ALA A 233 -49.94 -37.39 -12.16
CA ALA A 233 -49.78 -36.63 -10.91
C ALA A 233 -50.06 -37.52 -9.66
N PRO A 234 -50.09 -37.02 -8.39
CA PRO A 234 -49.64 -35.74 -7.81
C PRO A 234 -48.83 -35.89 -6.48
N ALA A 235 -48.10 -34.85 -6.01
CA ALA A 235 -48.04 -34.43 -4.59
C ALA A 235 -46.96 -33.36 -4.29
N SER A 236 -47.41 -32.11 -4.13
CA SER A 236 -47.01 -31.15 -3.08
C SER A 236 -45.53 -30.80 -2.86
N ALA A 237 -45.08 -29.73 -3.53
CA ALA A 237 -44.04 -28.84 -3.01
C ALA A 237 -44.68 -27.82 -2.03
N PRO A 238 -44.18 -27.63 -0.80
CA PRO A 238 -44.73 -26.61 0.09
C PRO A 238 -44.13 -25.23 -0.22
N ALA A 239 -44.98 -24.22 -0.21
CA ALA A 239 -44.63 -22.82 -0.44
C ALA A 239 -43.73 -22.24 0.68
N PRO A 240 -42.87 -21.25 0.37
CA PRO A 240 -41.93 -20.65 1.34
C PRO A 240 -42.58 -19.88 2.50
N ALA A 241 -43.90 -19.66 2.47
CA ALA A 241 -44.63 -18.92 3.51
C ALA A 241 -44.82 -19.72 4.80
N GLU A 242 -44.97 -21.05 4.72
CA GLU A 242 -45.16 -21.89 5.91
C GLU A 242 -43.86 -22.06 6.72
N ASP A 243 -42.72 -22.04 6.04
CA ASP A 243 -41.40 -22.25 6.65
C ASP A 243 -40.99 -21.07 7.54
N LEU A 244 -41.32 -19.83 7.12
CA LEU A 244 -41.14 -18.64 7.95
C LEU A 244 -42.09 -18.63 9.15
N GLY A 245 -43.32 -19.10 8.97
CA GLY A 245 -44.27 -19.28 10.07
C GLY A 245 -43.77 -20.28 11.12
N ALA A 246 -43.23 -21.42 10.68
CA ALA A 246 -42.63 -22.44 11.53
C ALA A 246 -41.41 -21.88 12.30
N LEU A 247 -40.55 -21.11 11.64
CA LEU A 247 -39.38 -20.48 12.27
C LEU A 247 -39.78 -19.43 13.33
N VAL A 248 -40.75 -18.58 13.04
CA VAL A 248 -41.27 -17.59 14.00
C VAL A 248 -41.88 -18.29 15.22
N ASN A 249 -42.60 -19.39 15.01
CA ASN A 249 -43.17 -20.18 16.10
C ASN A 249 -42.07 -20.87 16.91
N ALA A 250 -41.01 -21.39 16.30
CA ALA A 250 -39.85 -21.97 16.97
C ALA A 250 -39.09 -20.93 17.82
N ILE A 251 -38.94 -19.69 17.34
CA ILE A 251 -38.31 -18.61 18.10
C ILE A 251 -39.20 -18.21 19.30
N LYS A 252 -40.52 -18.14 19.12
CA LYS A 252 -41.48 -17.84 20.20
C LYS A 252 -41.48 -18.91 21.29
N THR A 253 -41.42 -20.19 20.93
CA THR A 253 -41.36 -21.28 21.92
C THR A 253 -40.03 -21.27 22.67
N LYS A 254 -38.90 -21.09 21.98
CA LYS A 254 -37.56 -21.07 22.59
C LYS A 254 -37.37 -19.88 23.54
N THR A 255 -37.88 -18.70 23.18
CA THR A 255 -37.85 -17.51 24.07
C THR A 255 -38.71 -17.69 25.32
N LYS A 256 -39.89 -18.32 25.21
CA LYS A 256 -40.75 -18.65 26.36
C LYS A 256 -40.06 -19.65 27.32
N GLN A 257 -39.38 -20.65 26.78
CA GLN A 257 -38.60 -21.59 27.59
C GLN A 257 -37.43 -20.90 28.31
N LEU A 258 -36.74 -19.96 27.64
CA LEU A 258 -35.64 -19.21 28.24
C LEU A 258 -36.12 -18.32 29.40
N LYS A 259 -37.28 -17.65 29.25
CA LYS A 259 -37.92 -16.87 30.32
C LYS A 259 -38.27 -17.74 31.53
N LYS A 260 -38.85 -18.93 31.29
CA LYS A 260 -39.20 -19.89 32.36
C LYS A 260 -37.96 -20.46 33.07
N LYS A 261 -36.84 -20.65 32.35
CA LYS A 261 -35.55 -21.03 32.97
C LYS A 261 -34.99 -19.89 33.82
N LYS A 262 -35.00 -18.64 33.34
CA LYS A 262 -34.55 -17.47 34.11
C LYS A 262 -35.38 -17.24 35.38
N SER A 263 -36.70 -17.42 35.33
CA SER A 263 -37.54 -17.31 36.53
C SER A 263 -37.34 -18.45 37.54
N LYS A 264 -36.79 -19.59 37.10
CA LYS A 264 -36.48 -20.75 37.96
C LYS A 264 -35.06 -20.69 38.55
N VAL A 265 -34.18 -19.86 37.99
CA VAL A 265 -32.84 -19.59 38.51
C VAL A 265 -32.83 -18.44 39.54
N ASN A 266 -33.81 -17.53 39.46
CA ASN A 266 -33.96 -16.40 40.39
C ASN A 266 -34.91 -16.69 41.58
N ARG A 267 -35.19 -17.97 41.87
CA ARG A 267 -36.00 -18.42 43.00
C ARG A 267 -35.26 -19.52 43.73
#